data_AF-A0A7Y5FUI9-F1
#
_entry.id   AF-A0A7Y5FUI9-F1
#
_cell.length_a   1.000
_cell.length_b   1.000
_cell.length_c   1.000
_cell.angle_alpha   90.00
_cell.angle_beta   90.00
_cell.angle_gamma   90.00
#
_symmetry.space_group_name_H-M   'P 1'
#
loop_
_entity.id
_entity.type
_entity.pdbx_description
1 polymer ?
#
loop_
_entity_poly.entity_id
_entity_poly.type
_entity_poly.pdbx_seq_one_letter_code
_entity_poly.pdbx_strand_id
1 'polypeptide(L)'
;MARDISSYVEGWRQKILRERRANEERRQQALADARNIARFLAENHGVKKVLGIGSAFQENRFGPHSDIDLVAEGLPQAGYFALLAEISVLTKFKVDLIPFESATALLKQRVAEEGVQLWP
;
A
#
# COMPACT_ATOMS: atom_id res chain seq x y z
N MET A 1 -21.34 -13.32 42.46
CA MET A 1 -20.05 -13.93 42.05
C MET A 1 -19.60 -13.24 40.78
N ALA A 2 -18.46 -12.56 40.79
CA ALA A 2 -17.88 -12.02 39.56
C ALA A 2 -17.34 -13.19 38.72
N ARG A 3 -17.71 -13.25 37.43
CA ARG A 3 -17.12 -14.25 36.51
C ARG A 3 -15.65 -13.90 36.33
N ASP A 4 -14.78 -14.88 36.56
CA ASP A 4 -13.36 -14.76 36.22
C ASP A 4 -13.23 -14.70 34.69
N ILE A 5 -12.99 -13.49 34.18
CA ILE A 5 -12.80 -13.21 32.74
C ILE A 5 -11.32 -13.20 32.36
N SER A 6 -10.40 -13.53 33.26
CA SER A 6 -8.95 -13.44 33.00
C SER A 6 -8.50 -14.30 31.82
N SER A 7 -9.03 -15.51 31.70
CA SER A 7 -8.79 -16.43 30.58
C SER A 7 -9.29 -15.88 29.23
N TYR A 8 -10.44 -15.19 29.24
CA TYR A 8 -10.97 -14.49 28.08
C TYR A 8 -10.06 -13.32 27.69
N VAL A 9 -9.68 -12.47 28.66
CA VAL A 9 -8.79 -11.32 28.43
C VAL A 9 -7.43 -11.77 27.85
N GLU A 10 -6.85 -12.84 28.37
CA GLU A 10 -5.58 -13.37 27.87
C GLU A 10 -5.71 -13.95 26.46
N GLY A 11 -6.75 -14.74 26.21
CA GLY A 11 -7.04 -15.25 24.86
C GLY A 11 -7.21 -14.14 23.81
N TRP A 12 -7.89 -13.06 24.18
CA TRP A 12 -8.05 -11.88 23.32
C TRP A 12 -6.74 -11.14 23.07
N ARG A 13 -5.90 -10.97 24.09
CA ARG A 13 -4.55 -10.38 23.91
C ARG A 13 -3.71 -11.19 22.92
N GLN A 14 -3.69 -12.51 23.07
CA GLN A 14 -2.95 -13.39 22.16
C GLN A 14 -3.51 -13.35 20.73
N LYS A 15 -4.83 -13.16 20.56
CA LYS A 15 -5.44 -12.97 19.25
C LYS A 15 -4.99 -11.65 18.61
N ILE A 16 -5.06 -10.53 19.34
CA ILE A 16 -4.63 -9.21 18.86
C ILE A 16 -3.15 -9.22 18.45
N LEU A 17 -2.28 -9.84 19.25
CA LEU A 17 -0.85 -9.94 18.94
C LEU A 17 -0.60 -10.75 17.66
N ARG A 18 -1.32 -11.87 17.47
CA ARG A 18 -1.24 -12.69 16.25
C ARG A 18 -1.72 -11.93 15.02
N GLU A 19 -2.85 -11.22 15.12
CA GLU A 19 -3.37 -10.38 14.04
C GLU A 19 -2.41 -9.26 13.67
N ARG A 20 -1.81 -8.59 14.67
CA ARG A 20 -0.80 -7.55 14.43
C ARG A 20 0.44 -8.09 13.71
N ARG A 21 0.97 -9.24 14.15
CA ARG A 21 2.12 -9.87 13.49
C ARG A 21 1.77 -10.25 12.03
N ALA A 22 0.63 -10.89 11.81
CA ALA A 22 0.20 -11.29 10.47
C ALA A 22 -0.01 -10.08 9.55
N ASN A 23 -0.59 -8.98 10.07
CA ASN A 23 -0.76 -7.74 9.33
C ASN A 23 0.59 -7.11 8.97
N GLU A 24 1.56 -7.13 9.88
CA GLU A 24 2.90 -6.60 9.62
C GLU A 24 3.64 -7.42 8.56
N GLU A 25 3.59 -8.76 8.63
CA GLU A 25 4.16 -9.63 7.59
C GLU A 25 3.54 -9.36 6.21
N ARG A 26 2.21 -9.18 6.15
CA ARG A 26 1.53 -8.78 4.92
C ARG A 26 1.98 -7.39 4.45
N ARG A 27 2.15 -6.42 5.35
CA ARG A 27 2.62 -5.07 5.03
C ARG A 27 4.02 -5.09 4.43
N GLN A 28 4.93 -5.89 5.00
CA GLN A 28 6.29 -6.03 4.47
C GLN A 28 6.29 -6.61 3.06
N GLN A 29 5.44 -7.60 2.77
CA GLN A 29 5.26 -8.09 1.41
C GLN A 29 4.70 -7.00 0.49
N ALA A 30 3.67 -6.27 0.93
CA ALA A 30 3.08 -5.18 0.16
C ALA A 30 4.11 -4.07 -0.16
N LEU A 31 5.01 -3.74 0.77
CA LEU A 31 6.11 -2.81 0.54
C LEU A 31 7.13 -3.31 -0.47
N ALA A 32 7.47 -4.60 -0.43
CA ALA A 32 8.36 -5.21 -1.41
C ALA A 32 7.74 -5.19 -2.81
N ASP A 33 6.46 -5.59 -2.92
CA ASP A 33 5.70 -5.58 -4.16
C ASP A 33 5.56 -4.15 -4.71
N ALA A 34 5.28 -3.17 -3.85
CA ALA A 34 5.19 -1.76 -4.23
C ALA A 34 6.49 -1.24 -4.87
N ARG A 35 7.66 -1.59 -4.31
CA ARG A 35 8.96 -1.22 -4.89
C ARG A 35 9.20 -1.91 -6.24
N ASN A 36 8.79 -3.18 -6.36
CA ASN A 36 8.90 -3.91 -7.62
C ASN A 36 8.00 -3.30 -8.70
N ILE A 37 6.77 -2.94 -8.35
CA ILE A 37 5.83 -2.26 -9.25
C ILE A 37 6.39 -0.88 -9.64
N ALA A 38 6.91 -0.09 -8.70
CA ALA A 38 7.50 1.21 -8.99
C ALA A 38 8.64 1.11 -10.02
N ARG A 39 9.53 0.13 -9.88
CA ARG A 39 10.58 -0.16 -10.86
C ARG A 39 10.01 -0.61 -12.20
N PHE A 40 9.04 -1.53 -12.20
CA PHE A 40 8.37 -2.01 -13.42
C PHE A 40 7.75 -0.86 -14.21
N LEU A 41 7.03 0.04 -13.53
CA LEU A 41 6.43 1.22 -14.16
C LEU A 41 7.51 2.07 -14.83
N ALA A 42 8.65 2.28 -14.16
CA ALA A 42 9.72 3.11 -14.68
C ALA A 42 10.38 2.52 -15.92
N GLU A 43 10.75 1.25 -15.85
CA GLU A 43 11.49 0.56 -16.89
C GLU A 43 10.64 0.35 -18.16
N ASN A 44 9.35 0.07 -18.00
CA ASN A 44 8.48 -0.32 -19.11
C ASN A 44 7.55 0.80 -19.59
N HIS A 45 7.24 1.77 -18.73
CA HIS A 45 6.26 2.83 -19.03
C HIS A 45 6.85 4.24 -18.87
N GLY A 46 8.13 4.37 -18.51
CA GLY A 46 8.84 5.64 -18.50
C GLY A 46 8.36 6.64 -17.44
N VAL A 47 7.70 6.18 -16.37
CA VAL A 47 7.31 7.07 -15.27
C VAL A 47 8.52 7.71 -14.62
N LYS A 48 8.36 8.98 -14.26
CA LYS A 48 9.41 9.83 -13.71
C LYS A 48 9.50 9.81 -12.21
N LYS A 49 8.41 9.47 -11.52
CA LYS A 49 8.33 9.36 -10.07
C LYS A 49 7.18 8.48 -9.63
N VAL A 50 7.35 7.78 -8.52
CA VAL A 50 6.42 6.90 -7.85
C VAL A 50 6.60 7.08 -6.35
N LEU A 51 5.54 7.50 -5.67
CA LEU A 51 5.46 7.59 -4.22
C LEU A 51 4.41 6.62 -3.70
N GLY A 52 4.69 5.96 -2.59
CA GLY A 52 3.73 5.21 -1.81
C GLY A 52 3.03 6.12 -0.80
N ILE A 53 1.72 5.94 -0.63
CA ILE A 53 0.93 6.60 0.42
C ILE A 53 0.00 5.60 1.12
N GLY A 54 -0.63 6.04 2.21
CA GLY A 54 -1.68 5.24 2.84
C GLY A 54 -1.14 4.08 3.68
N SER A 55 -1.97 3.06 3.83
CA SER A 55 -1.84 2.10 4.94
C SER A 55 -0.60 1.20 4.85
N ALA A 56 -0.10 0.89 3.65
CA ALA A 56 1.10 0.07 3.47
C ALA A 56 2.36 0.78 3.97
N PHE A 57 2.39 2.11 3.88
CA PHE A 57 3.54 2.95 4.20
C PHE A 57 3.46 3.57 5.60
N GLN A 58 2.45 3.21 6.39
CA GLN A 58 2.29 3.63 7.79
C GLN A 58 2.27 2.39 8.69
N GLU A 59 3.15 2.35 9.69
CA GLU A 59 3.19 1.25 10.65
C GLU A 59 1.85 1.10 11.37
N ASN A 60 1.47 -0.16 11.66
CA ASN A 60 0.23 -0.52 12.36
C ASN A 60 -1.08 -0.10 11.66
N ARG A 61 -1.05 0.37 10.42
CA ARG A 61 -2.26 0.74 9.66
C ARG A 61 -2.68 -0.24 8.58
N PHE A 62 -1.77 -1.12 8.14
CA PHE A 62 -2.07 -2.14 7.15
C PHE A 62 -2.89 -3.28 7.76
N GLY A 63 -3.96 -3.69 7.07
CA GLY A 63 -4.88 -4.72 7.52
C GLY A 63 -5.23 -5.74 6.44
N PRO A 64 -6.15 -6.67 6.74
CA PRO A 64 -6.50 -7.76 5.82
C PRO A 64 -7.04 -7.30 4.46
N HIS A 65 -7.70 -6.14 4.42
CA HIS A 65 -8.35 -5.55 3.25
C HIS A 65 -7.60 -4.34 2.68
N SER A 66 -6.40 -4.05 3.19
CA SER A 66 -5.58 -2.94 2.69
C SER A 66 -5.08 -3.20 1.27
N ASP A 67 -4.99 -2.13 0.51
CA ASP A 67 -4.39 -1.99 -0.82
C ASP A 67 -2.99 -1.34 -0.75
N ILE A 68 -2.32 -1.34 -1.91
CA ILE A 68 -1.10 -0.59 -2.17
C ILE A 68 -1.49 0.65 -2.95
N ASP A 69 -1.38 1.83 -2.32
CA ASP A 69 -1.63 3.11 -2.98
C ASP A 69 -0.33 3.69 -3.53
N LEU A 70 -0.25 3.85 -4.86
CA LEU A 70 0.90 4.41 -5.56
C LEU A 70 0.49 5.67 -6.31
N VAL A 71 1.21 6.76 -6.09
CA VAL A 71 1.07 7.99 -6.86
C VAL A 71 2.24 8.10 -7.83
N ALA A 72 1.96 8.14 -9.13
CA ALA A 72 2.99 8.13 -10.16
C ALA A 72 2.92 9.35 -11.08
N GLU A 73 4.08 9.94 -11.36
CA GLU A 73 4.28 11.06 -12.28
C GLU A 73 4.78 10.54 -13.63
N GLY A 74 4.22 11.04 -14.72
CA GLY A 74 4.58 10.66 -16.09
C GLY A 74 3.89 9.38 -16.57
N LEU A 75 2.74 9.01 -15.99
CA LEU A 75 1.96 7.88 -16.50
C LEU A 75 1.46 8.16 -17.93
N PRO A 76 1.48 7.15 -18.82
CA PRO A 76 0.93 7.30 -20.15
C PRO A 76 -0.60 7.49 -20.06
N GLN A 77 -1.11 8.50 -20.78
CA GLN A 77 -2.55 8.79 -20.81
C GLN A 77 -3.33 7.70 -21.55
N ALA A 78 -2.71 7.09 -22.57
CA ALA A 78 -3.24 5.93 -23.27
C ALA A 78 -2.79 4.64 -22.56
N GLY A 79 -3.65 3.62 -22.54
CA GLY A 79 -3.29 2.30 -22.02
C GLY A 79 -3.31 2.17 -20.49
N TYR A 80 -3.77 3.17 -19.74
CA TYR A 80 -3.82 3.12 -18.28
C TYR A 80 -4.54 1.87 -17.72
N PHE A 81 -5.64 1.42 -18.31
CA PHE A 81 -6.31 0.19 -17.89
C PHE A 81 -5.52 -1.09 -18.19
N ALA A 82 -4.79 -1.12 -19.32
CA ALA A 82 -3.90 -2.23 -19.63
C ALA A 82 -2.73 -2.27 -18.63
N LEU A 83 -2.20 -1.11 -18.28
CA LEU A 83 -1.18 -0.96 -17.24
C LEU A 83 -1.68 -1.45 -15.87
N LEU A 84 -2.92 -1.11 -15.49
CA LEU A 84 -3.54 -1.65 -14.27
C LEU A 84 -3.63 -3.18 -14.29
N ALA A 85 -3.90 -3.79 -15.45
CA ALA A 85 -3.91 -5.24 -15.58
C ALA A 85 -2.49 -5.83 -15.45
N GLU A 86 -1.48 -5.20 -16.06
CA GLU A 86 -0.08 -5.62 -15.95
C GLU A 86 0.43 -5.58 -14.51
N ILE A 87 0.15 -4.50 -13.76
CA ILE A 87 0.58 -4.42 -12.35
C ILE A 87 -0.18 -5.40 -11.45
N SER A 88 -1.44 -5.72 -11.77
CA SER A 88 -2.27 -6.61 -10.96
C SER A 88 -1.75 -8.04 -10.91
N VAL A 89 -0.94 -8.46 -11.89
CA VAL A 89 -0.32 -9.79 -11.89
C VAL A 89 1.01 -9.82 -11.14
N LEU A 90 1.57 -8.66 -10.78
CA LEU A 90 2.86 -8.55 -10.06
C LEU A 90 2.70 -8.72 -8.55
N THR A 91 1.47 -8.70 -8.05
CA THR A 91 1.19 -8.78 -6.62
C THR A 91 -0.15 -9.44 -6.36
N LYS A 92 -0.32 -9.97 -5.15
CA LYS A 92 -1.63 -10.46 -4.67
C LYS A 92 -2.49 -9.35 -4.05
N PHE A 93 -1.92 -8.16 -3.82
CA PHE A 93 -2.63 -7.04 -3.22
C PHE A 93 -3.34 -6.24 -4.32
N LYS A 94 -4.48 -5.64 -3.97
CA LYS A 94 -5.07 -4.62 -4.85
C LYS A 94 -4.10 -3.42 -4.91
N VAL A 95 -3.92 -2.87 -6.11
CA VAL A 95 -3.10 -1.68 -6.33
C VAL A 95 -4.01 -0.54 -6.76
N ASP A 96 -3.93 0.60 -6.07
CA ASP A 96 -4.52 1.86 -6.51
C ASP A 96 -3.40 2.73 -7.10
N LEU A 97 -3.39 2.86 -8.43
CA LEU A 97 -2.36 3.62 -9.15
C LEU A 97 -2.91 4.99 -9.54
N ILE A 98 -2.40 6.06 -8.97
CA ILE A 98 -2.95 7.40 -9.10
C ILE A 98 -2.02 8.27 -9.95
N PRO A 99 -2.49 8.81 -11.10
CA PRO A 99 -1.71 9.79 -11.88
C PRO A 99 -1.53 11.10 -11.10
N PHE A 100 -0.28 11.49 -10.85
CA PHE A 100 0.04 12.68 -10.08
C PHE A 100 -0.47 13.96 -10.75
N GLU A 101 -0.41 14.02 -12.09
CA GLU A 101 -0.85 15.17 -12.88
C GLU A 101 -2.34 15.48 -12.67
N SER A 102 -3.16 14.42 -12.55
CA SER A 102 -4.62 14.51 -12.37
C SER A 102 -5.06 14.40 -10.90
N ALA A 103 -4.12 14.26 -9.95
CA ALA A 103 -4.43 14.19 -8.53
C ALA A 103 -5.03 15.51 -8.02
N THR A 104 -5.98 15.39 -7.07
CA THR A 104 -6.59 16.54 -6.39
C THR A 104 -5.56 17.30 -5.56
N ALA A 105 -5.81 18.57 -5.27
CA ALA A 105 -4.93 19.38 -4.42
C ALA A 105 -4.71 18.76 -3.03
N LEU A 106 -5.78 18.20 -2.46
CA LEU A 106 -5.72 17.49 -1.17
C LEU A 106 -4.79 16.26 -1.24
N LEU A 107 -4.88 15.47 -2.32
CA LEU A 107 -4.00 14.31 -2.48
C LEU A 107 -2.54 14.74 -2.68
N LYS A 108 -2.29 15.79 -3.46
CA LYS A 108 -0.94 16.34 -3.64
C LYS A 108 -0.33 16.83 -2.32
N GLN A 109 -1.13 17.48 -1.48
CA GLN A 109 -0.70 17.86 -0.13
C GLN A 109 -0.36 16.63 0.71
N ARG A 110 -1.23 15.62 0.71
CA ARG A 110 -0.98 14.37 1.44
C ARG A 110 0.29 13.65 0.96
N VAL A 111 0.54 13.63 -0.34
CA VAL A 111 1.78 13.08 -0.91
C VAL A 111 3.01 13.86 -0.43
N ALA A 112 2.90 15.18 -0.29
CA ALA A 112 3.99 16.00 0.23
C ALA A 112 4.28 15.76 1.72
N GLU A 113 3.25 15.47 2.52
CA GLU A 113 3.36 15.26 3.97
C GLU A 113 3.76 13.81 4.34
N GLU A 114 3.18 12.82 3.65
CA GLU A 114 3.25 11.40 4.03
C GLU A 114 3.91 10.50 2.97
N GLY A 115 4.25 11.04 1.79
CA GLY A 115 4.71 10.26 0.65
C GLY A 115 6.05 9.58 0.89
N VAL A 116 6.09 8.25 0.70
CA VAL A 116 7.32 7.47 0.73
C VAL A 116 7.81 7.29 -0.71
N GLN A 117 8.98 7.85 -1.02
CA GLN A 117 9.57 7.71 -2.36
C GLN A 117 9.98 6.26 -2.63
N LEU A 118 9.52 5.72 -3.77
CA LEU A 118 9.84 4.35 -4.22
C LEU A 118 10.64 4.35 -5.52
N TRP A 119 10.40 5.36 -6.36
CA TRP A 119 11.10 5.56 -7.62
C TRP A 119 10.93 7.00 -8.12
N PRO A 120 11.88 7.54 -8.89
CA PRO A 120 13.25 7.63 -8.46
C PRO A 120 13.26 8.39 -7.13
#